data_AF-A0A353PC02-F1
#
_entry.id   AF-A0A353PC02-F1
#
_cell.length_a   1.000
_cell.length_b   1.000
_cell.length_c   1.000
_cell.angle_alpha   90.00
_cell.angle_beta   90.00
_cell.angle_gamma   90.00
#
_symmetry.space_group_name_H-M   'P 1'
#
loop_
_entity.id
_entity.type
_entity.pdbx_description
1 polymer ?
#
loop_
_entity_poly.entity_id
_entity_poly.type
_entity_poly.pdbx_seq_one_letter_code
_entity_poly.pdbx_strand_id
1 'polypeptide(L)'
;MPLSHAASPSALIQRRLLLICVLAGVVLLFMGVQRLVFQIRQVEGFRAIPAAVVDRGIRSVEDDRFVPYVAYRFSVGQEVLRTDQLFSRRIPLSRQAAEAALEPYAIGQTVTAYFNPAIPERTFLRLNLAFGPYVLCLMGVALLATGLALSRWQGRYGVRAEPPPRTRAIAALACAVIWQLGGALVWSHYLHHQPPPYPWTVWVVLPLYGLGGLVPLAIALRFARLHRAQRRTEPT
;
A
#
# COMPACT_ATOMS: atom_id res chain seq x y z
N MET A 1 2.85 -8.62 -53.56
CA MET A 1 2.02 -9.04 -52.41
C MET A 1 2.95 -9.42 -51.26
N PRO A 2 3.01 -8.66 -50.17
CA PRO A 2 3.76 -9.08 -48.99
C PRO A 2 3.02 -10.26 -48.34
N LEU A 3 3.64 -11.44 -48.34
CA LEU A 3 3.14 -12.59 -47.59
C LEU A 3 3.04 -12.18 -46.12
N SER A 4 1.82 -12.19 -45.56
CA SER A 4 1.64 -11.92 -44.14
C SER A 4 2.32 -13.03 -43.36
N HIS A 5 3.50 -12.76 -42.81
CA HIS A 5 4.15 -13.71 -41.90
C HIS A 5 3.25 -13.90 -40.70
N ALA A 6 2.58 -15.05 -40.63
CA ALA A 6 1.79 -15.45 -39.48
C ALA A 6 2.66 -15.33 -38.22
N ALA A 7 2.13 -14.70 -37.18
CA ALA A 7 2.86 -14.50 -35.93
C ALA A 7 3.29 -15.86 -35.36
N SER A 8 4.56 -16.00 -34.97
CA SER A 8 5.03 -17.26 -34.39
C SER A 8 4.27 -17.57 -33.09
N PRO A 9 4.06 -18.86 -32.74
CA PRO A 9 3.34 -19.25 -31.53
C PRO A 9 3.90 -18.59 -30.25
N SER A 10 5.23 -18.47 -30.16
CA SER A 10 5.92 -17.77 -29.06
C SER A 10 5.50 -16.30 -28.93
N ALA A 11 5.30 -15.61 -30.06
CA ALA A 11 4.92 -14.21 -30.07
C ALA A 11 3.47 -14.01 -29.59
N LEU A 12 2.58 -14.95 -29.95
CA LEU A 12 1.20 -14.97 -29.46
C LEU A 12 1.16 -15.23 -27.94
N ILE A 13 1.95 -16.18 -27.44
CA ILE A 13 2.04 -16.46 -26.00
C ILE A 13 2.53 -15.23 -25.23
N GLN A 14 3.61 -14.59 -25.70
CA GLN A 14 4.16 -13.41 -25.02
C GLN A 14 3.19 -12.24 -25.00
N ARG A 15 2.46 -11.99 -26.10
CA ARG A 15 1.40 -10.96 -26.14
C ARG A 15 0.28 -11.26 -25.16
N ARG A 16 -0.14 -12.52 -25.05
CA ARG A 16 -1.15 -12.95 -24.07
C ARG A 16 -0.67 -12.74 -22.64
N LEU A 17 0.59 -13.08 -22.32
CA LEU A 17 1.17 -12.85 -21.00
C LEU A 17 1.21 -11.36 -20.65
N LEU A 18 1.64 -10.50 -21.58
CA LEU A 18 1.63 -9.05 -21.34
C LEU A 18 0.22 -8.50 -21.13
N LEU A 19 -0.75 -8.97 -21.91
CA LEU A 19 -2.16 -8.62 -21.73
C LEU A 19 -2.65 -9.04 -20.34
N ILE A 20 -2.34 -10.27 -19.91
CA ILE A 20 -2.67 -10.76 -18.56
C ILE A 20 -2.03 -9.88 -17.49
N CYS A 21 -0.75 -9.50 -17.63
CA CYS A 21 -0.08 -8.61 -16.69
C CYS A 21 -0.77 -7.24 -16.60
N VAL A 22 -1.15 -6.65 -17.75
CA VAL A 22 -1.88 -5.37 -17.78
C VAL A 22 -3.24 -5.52 -17.09
N LEU A 23 -4.03 -6.55 -17.43
CA LEU A 23 -5.34 -6.80 -16.85
C LEU A 23 -5.26 -7.04 -15.33
N ALA A 24 -4.33 -7.89 -14.89
CA ALA A 24 -4.07 -8.12 -13.48
C ALA A 24 -3.69 -6.81 -12.76
N GLY A 25 -2.86 -5.98 -13.39
CA GLY A 25 -2.51 -4.67 -12.87
C GLY A 25 -3.72 -3.74 -12.70
N VAL A 26 -4.62 -3.67 -13.70
CA VAL A 26 -5.87 -2.90 -13.60
C VAL A 26 -6.73 -3.40 -12.44
N VAL A 27 -6.94 -4.72 -12.34
CA VAL A 27 -7.79 -5.32 -11.29
C VAL A 27 -7.22 -5.01 -9.90
N LEU A 28 -5.92 -5.22 -9.68
CA LEU A 28 -5.29 -4.92 -8.39
C LEU A 28 -5.36 -3.43 -8.05
N LEU A 29 -5.10 -2.56 -9.02
CA LEU A 29 -5.19 -1.11 -8.82
C LEU A 29 -6.61 -0.70 -8.45
N PHE A 30 -7.62 -1.19 -9.19
CA PHE A 30 -9.02 -0.92 -8.91
C PHE A 30 -9.43 -1.37 -7.51
N MET A 31 -9.07 -2.60 -7.12
CA MET A 31 -9.32 -3.12 -5.77
C MET A 31 -8.64 -2.29 -4.68
N GLY A 32 -7.38 -1.89 -4.90
CA GLY A 32 -6.64 -1.03 -3.99
C GLY A 32 -7.31 0.34 -3.81
N VAL A 33 -7.67 1.00 -4.93
CA VAL A 33 -8.33 2.31 -4.93
C VAL A 33 -9.69 2.24 -4.25
N GLN A 34 -10.53 1.25 -4.57
CA GLN A 34 -11.83 1.10 -3.91
C GLN A 34 -11.70 0.95 -2.39
N ARG A 35 -10.74 0.14 -1.93
CA ARG A 35 -10.49 -0.04 -0.49
C ARG A 35 -9.92 1.22 0.17
N LEU A 36 -9.08 1.99 -0.53
CA LEU A 36 -8.59 3.29 -0.04
C LEU A 36 -9.71 4.32 0.06
N VAL A 37 -10.55 4.45 -0.97
CA VAL A 37 -11.71 5.36 -0.95
C VAL A 37 -12.65 4.98 0.19
N PHE A 38 -12.91 3.68 0.38
CA PHE A 38 -13.71 3.21 1.51
C PHE A 38 -13.07 3.53 2.87
N GLN A 39 -11.75 3.42 3.00
CA GLN A 39 -11.03 3.84 4.21
C GLN A 39 -11.13 5.35 4.45
N ILE A 40 -10.92 6.18 3.43
CA ILE A 40 -10.99 7.64 3.55
C ILE A 40 -12.40 8.07 3.98
N ARG A 41 -13.43 7.55 3.31
CA ARG A 41 -14.84 7.81 3.67
C ARG A 41 -15.21 7.35 5.08
N GLN A 42 -14.52 6.35 5.63
CA GLN A 42 -14.71 5.93 7.02
C GLN A 42 -14.11 6.90 8.05
N VAL A 43 -13.27 7.83 7.63
CA VAL A 43 -12.63 8.83 8.51
C VAL A 43 -13.17 10.23 8.23
N GLU A 44 -13.74 10.47 7.05
CA GLU A 44 -14.44 11.71 6.74
C GLU A 44 -15.57 11.98 7.75
N GLY A 45 -15.61 13.21 8.25
CA GLY A 45 -16.61 13.67 9.21
C GLY A 45 -16.29 13.37 10.67
N PHE A 46 -15.23 12.62 10.97
CA PHE A 46 -14.78 12.42 12.35
C PHE A 46 -14.09 13.67 12.89
N ARG A 47 -14.48 14.08 14.10
CA ARG A 47 -13.95 15.25 14.81
C ARG A 47 -13.33 14.81 16.12
N ALA A 48 -12.21 15.42 16.48
CA ALA A 48 -11.55 15.22 17.75
C ALA A 48 -12.37 15.85 18.89
N ILE A 49 -12.69 15.07 19.92
CA ILE A 49 -13.42 15.53 21.10
C ILE A 49 -12.75 14.97 22.37
N PRO A 50 -12.75 15.73 23.49
CA PRO A 50 -12.25 15.21 24.76
C PRO A 50 -13.20 14.14 25.32
N ALA A 51 -12.64 13.05 25.81
CA ALA A 51 -13.36 11.95 26.42
C ALA A 51 -12.65 11.51 27.70
N ALA A 52 -13.40 11.07 28.71
CA ALA A 52 -12.86 10.53 29.95
C ALA A 52 -12.92 9.00 29.93
N VAL A 53 -11.78 8.34 30.17
CA VAL A 53 -11.71 6.89 30.28
C VAL A 53 -12.42 6.45 31.58
N VAL A 54 -13.35 5.50 31.47
CA VAL A 54 -14.14 4.98 32.61
C VAL A 54 -13.81 3.52 32.92
N ASP A 55 -13.43 2.73 31.93
CA ASP A 55 -13.04 1.33 32.11
C ASP A 55 -12.11 0.90 30.97
N ARG A 56 -11.33 -0.17 31.15
CA ARG A 56 -10.47 -0.74 30.12
C ARG A 56 -10.25 -2.21 30.37
N GLY A 57 -10.06 -2.98 29.30
CA GLY A 57 -9.79 -4.40 29.44
C GLY A 57 -9.57 -5.10 28.12
N ILE A 58 -9.48 -6.42 28.17
CA ILE A 58 -9.22 -7.28 27.03
C ILE A 58 -10.31 -8.35 26.97
N ARG A 59 -10.93 -8.51 25.79
CA ARG A 59 -11.90 -9.58 25.53
C ARG A 59 -11.23 -10.68 24.71
N SER A 60 -11.40 -11.93 25.11
CA SER A 60 -11.06 -13.07 24.26
C SER A 60 -12.14 -13.23 23.19
N VAL A 61 -11.75 -13.45 21.93
CA VAL A 61 -12.70 -13.67 20.82
C VAL A 61 -12.55 -15.07 20.23
N GLU A 62 -11.32 -15.57 20.12
CA GLU A 62 -10.97 -16.92 19.68
C GLU A 62 -9.71 -17.36 20.46
N ASP A 63 -9.33 -18.63 20.36
CA ASP A 63 -8.08 -19.13 20.96
C ASP A 63 -6.90 -18.25 20.51
N ASP A 64 -6.16 -17.73 21.49
CA ASP A 64 -5.03 -16.80 21.33
C ASP A 64 -5.32 -15.46 20.62
N ARG A 65 -6.59 -15.08 20.46
CA ARG A 65 -7.00 -13.82 19.84
C ARG A 65 -7.80 -12.93 20.77
N PHE A 66 -7.25 -11.75 21.01
CA PHE A 66 -7.73 -10.80 22.01
C PHE A 66 -8.11 -9.47 21.37
N VAL A 67 -9.20 -8.87 21.83
CA VAL A 67 -9.63 -7.53 21.42
C VAL A 67 -9.58 -6.60 22.64
N PRO A 68 -8.66 -5.62 22.68
CA PRO A 68 -8.65 -4.61 23.72
C PRO A 68 -9.84 -3.66 23.56
N TYR A 69 -10.39 -3.22 24.69
CA TYR A 69 -11.43 -2.21 24.76
C TYR A 69 -11.05 -1.14 25.78
N VAL A 70 -11.49 0.09 25.52
CA VAL A 70 -11.37 1.21 26.46
C VAL A 70 -12.74 1.85 26.47
N ALA A 71 -13.47 1.70 27.56
CA ALA A 71 -14.73 2.40 27.76
C ALA A 71 -14.45 3.85 28.12
N TYR A 72 -15.08 4.78 27.43
CA TYR A 72 -14.97 6.20 27.70
C TYR A 72 -16.31 6.90 27.52
N ARG A 73 -16.44 8.03 28.21
CA ARG A 73 -17.59 8.92 28.12
C ARG A 73 -17.18 10.26 27.55
N PHE A 74 -18.05 10.88 26.78
CA PHE A 74 -17.84 12.20 26.21
C PHE A 74 -19.17 12.93 26.07
N SER A 75 -19.12 14.25 25.99
CA SER A 75 -20.33 15.08 25.89
C SER A 75 -20.45 15.70 24.51
N VAL A 76 -21.65 15.65 23.93
CA VAL A 76 -22.01 16.35 22.69
C VAL A 76 -23.21 17.23 23.00
N GLY A 77 -22.99 18.53 23.18
CA GLY A 77 -24.02 19.42 23.71
C GLY A 77 -24.40 19.03 25.15
N GLN A 78 -25.66 18.66 25.37
CA GLN A 78 -26.16 18.22 26.67
C GLN A 78 -26.17 16.69 26.84
N GLU A 79 -25.90 15.94 25.78
CA GLU A 79 -25.93 14.47 25.82
C GLU A 79 -24.57 13.92 26.24
N VAL A 80 -24.57 12.99 27.19
CA VAL A 80 -23.39 12.22 27.58
C VAL A 80 -23.46 10.86 26.93
N LEU A 81 -22.55 10.61 25.99
CA LEU A 81 -22.45 9.35 25.26
C LEU A 81 -21.34 8.50 25.84
N ARG A 82 -21.47 7.18 25.67
CA ARG A 82 -20.50 6.18 26.10
C ARG A 82 -20.26 5.16 24.99
N THR A 83 -19.01 4.79 24.80
CA THR A 83 -18.59 3.70 23.88
C THR A 83 -17.35 3.02 24.46
N ASP A 84 -16.94 1.91 23.88
CA ASP A 84 -15.79 1.10 24.31
C ASP A 84 -14.76 0.80 23.22
N GLN A 85 -14.92 1.44 22.06
CA GLN A 85 -14.17 1.10 20.87
C GLN A 85 -12.80 1.79 20.87
N LEU A 86 -11.73 1.01 21.06
CA LEU A 86 -10.37 1.53 21.02
C LEU A 86 -9.92 1.91 19.60
N PHE A 87 -10.15 1.03 18.63
CA PHE A 87 -9.72 1.20 17.24
C PHE A 87 -10.91 1.43 16.31
N SER A 88 -10.73 2.21 15.22
CA SER A 88 -11.77 2.42 14.19
C SER A 88 -12.31 1.13 13.57
N ARG A 89 -11.60 0.00 13.72
CA ARG A 89 -12.03 -1.35 13.35
C ARG A 89 -11.66 -2.32 14.46
N ARG A 90 -12.50 -3.34 14.70
CA ARG A 90 -12.16 -4.43 15.62
C ARG A 90 -11.04 -5.28 15.00
N ILE A 91 -9.89 -5.31 15.66
CA ILE A 91 -8.71 -6.02 15.19
C ILE A 91 -8.28 -6.97 16.31
N PRO A 92 -8.39 -8.28 16.09
CA PRO A 92 -7.82 -9.26 17.01
C PRO A 92 -6.30 -9.10 17.06
N LEU A 93 -5.75 -9.11 18.27
CA LEU A 93 -4.34 -8.97 18.59
C LEU A 93 -3.88 -10.17 19.41
N SER A 94 -2.57 -10.37 19.50
CA SER A 94 -2.01 -11.21 20.56
C SER A 94 -2.26 -10.57 21.92
N ARG A 95 -2.24 -11.37 23.00
CA ARG A 95 -2.42 -10.87 24.38
C ARG A 95 -1.46 -9.72 24.70
N GLN A 96 -0.17 -9.92 24.44
CA GLN A 96 0.87 -8.92 24.69
C GLN A 96 0.62 -7.61 23.91
N ALA A 97 0.20 -7.70 22.64
CA ALA A 97 -0.09 -6.52 21.85
C ALA A 97 -1.39 -5.81 22.31
N ALA A 98 -2.38 -6.56 22.80
CA ALA A 98 -3.58 -6.00 23.41
C ALA A 98 -3.28 -5.28 24.72
N GLU A 99 -2.43 -5.84 25.58
CA GLU A 99 -1.95 -5.22 26.84
C GLU A 99 -1.18 -3.92 26.55
N ALA A 100 -0.20 -3.97 25.64
CA ALA A 100 0.56 -2.80 25.21
C ALA A 100 -0.33 -1.70 24.60
N ALA A 101 -1.41 -2.07 23.91
CA ALA A 101 -2.35 -1.10 23.36
C ALA A 101 -3.16 -0.35 24.45
N LEU A 102 -3.29 -0.92 25.65
CA LEU A 102 -4.02 -0.34 26.78
C LEU A 102 -3.14 0.52 27.69
N GLU A 103 -1.82 0.34 27.68
CA GLU A 103 -0.86 1.08 28.52
C GLU A 103 -1.09 2.61 28.53
N PRO A 104 -1.36 3.28 27.40
CA PRO A 104 -1.53 4.74 27.37
C PRO A 104 -2.85 5.25 27.97
N TYR A 105 -3.76 4.35 28.36
CA TYR A 105 -5.13 4.66 28.77
C TYR A 105 -5.35 4.28 30.23
N ALA A 106 -5.17 5.22 31.14
CA ALA A 106 -5.51 5.05 32.56
C ALA A 106 -6.98 5.42 32.82
N ILE A 107 -7.62 4.78 33.80
CA ILE A 107 -8.97 5.13 34.23
C ILE A 107 -8.96 6.55 34.82
N GLY A 108 -9.94 7.38 34.44
CA GLY A 108 -10.04 8.79 34.82
C GLY A 108 -9.23 9.74 33.94
N GLN A 109 -8.38 9.23 33.05
CA GLN A 109 -7.60 10.06 32.12
C GLN A 109 -8.51 10.69 31.05
N THR A 110 -8.23 11.96 30.72
CA THR A 110 -8.81 12.62 29.55
C THR A 110 -8.00 12.26 28.31
N VAL A 111 -8.69 11.77 27.28
CA VAL A 111 -8.13 11.35 26.00
C VAL A 111 -8.91 11.97 24.85
N THR A 112 -8.32 11.96 23.66
CA THR A 112 -8.99 12.41 22.45
C THR A 112 -9.73 11.24 21.79
N ALA A 113 -11.06 11.35 21.72
CA ALA A 113 -11.89 10.47 20.92
C ALA A 113 -12.22 11.10 19.56
N TYR A 114 -12.47 10.27 18.55
CA TYR A 114 -12.91 10.70 17.23
C TYR A 114 -14.39 10.35 17.08
N PHE A 115 -15.23 11.37 17.00
CA PHE A 115 -16.69 11.28 16.93
C PHE A 115 -17.21 11.75 15.58
N ASN A 116 -18.17 11.03 14.99
CA ASN A 116 -18.87 11.44 13.79
C ASN A 116 -20.38 11.60 14.11
N PRO A 117 -20.96 12.81 14.03
CA PRO A 117 -22.38 13.03 14.30
C PRO A 117 -23.33 12.22 13.39
N ALA A 118 -22.90 11.88 12.17
CA ALA A 118 -23.72 11.10 11.25
C ALA A 118 -23.76 9.60 11.63
N ILE A 119 -22.79 9.13 12.42
CA ILE A 119 -22.62 7.71 12.79
C ILE A 119 -22.06 7.62 14.23
N PRO A 120 -22.81 8.07 15.25
CA PRO A 120 -22.30 8.23 16.63
C PRO A 120 -21.80 6.91 17.26
N GLU A 121 -22.38 5.78 16.85
CA GLU A 121 -22.00 4.44 17.30
C GLU A 121 -20.60 4.00 16.86
N ARG A 122 -19.98 4.69 15.89
CA ARG A 122 -18.64 4.37 15.37
C ARG A 122 -17.53 5.25 15.96
N THR A 123 -17.72 5.82 17.14
CA THR A 123 -16.70 6.61 17.82
C THR A 123 -15.52 5.71 18.22
N PHE A 124 -14.28 6.19 18.05
CA PHE A 124 -13.06 5.44 18.42
C PHE A 124 -11.98 6.33 19.02
N LEU A 125 -11.02 5.77 19.78
CA LEU A 125 -9.87 6.53 20.29
C LEU A 125 -8.68 6.57 19.32
N ARG A 126 -8.49 5.51 18.53
CA ARG A 126 -7.36 5.37 17.60
C ARG A 126 -7.84 5.04 16.21
N LEU A 127 -7.41 5.84 15.25
CA LEU A 127 -7.58 5.50 13.85
C LEU A 127 -6.64 4.33 13.51
N ASN A 128 -7.16 3.29 12.86
CA ASN A 128 -6.34 2.21 12.33
C ASN A 128 -6.65 1.98 10.85
N LEU A 129 -5.82 2.56 9.99
CA LEU A 129 -5.88 2.37 8.55
C LEU A 129 -5.15 1.09 8.17
N ALA A 130 -5.84 0.20 7.45
CA ALA A 130 -5.18 -1.00 6.95
C ALA A 130 -4.19 -0.61 5.84
N PHE A 131 -2.97 -1.11 5.92
CA PHE A 131 -1.91 -0.84 4.94
C PHE A 131 -2.10 -1.60 3.61
N GLY A 132 -2.82 -2.72 3.63
CA GLY A 132 -3.01 -3.60 2.46
C GLY A 132 -3.49 -2.93 1.16
N PRO A 133 -4.46 -1.99 1.17
CA PRO A 133 -4.90 -1.28 -0.03
C PRO A 133 -3.78 -0.50 -0.75
N TYR A 134 -2.84 0.07 -0.01
CA TYR A 134 -1.70 0.77 -0.59
C TYR A 134 -0.77 -0.18 -1.35
N VAL A 135 -0.52 -1.38 -0.79
CA VAL A 135 0.25 -2.43 -1.46
C VAL A 135 -0.42 -2.88 -2.75
N LEU A 136 -1.75 -3.05 -2.75
CA LEU A 136 -2.52 -3.41 -3.94
C LEU A 136 -2.40 -2.33 -5.04
N CYS A 137 -2.53 -1.05 -4.69
CA CYS A 137 -2.35 0.05 -5.64
C CYS A 137 -0.95 0.03 -6.25
N LEU A 138 0.09 -0.08 -5.42
CA LEU A 138 1.47 -0.12 -5.85
C LEU A 138 1.75 -1.30 -6.80
N MET A 139 1.31 -2.51 -6.44
CA MET A 139 1.45 -3.70 -7.30
C MET A 139 0.70 -3.53 -8.62
N GLY A 140 -0.50 -2.96 -8.57
CA GLY A 140 -1.31 -2.65 -9.75
C GLY A 140 -0.59 -1.70 -10.71
N VAL A 141 -0.06 -0.58 -10.20
CA VAL A 141 0.72 0.38 -10.99
C VAL A 141 1.98 -0.26 -11.57
N ALA A 142 2.71 -1.06 -10.79
CA ALA A 142 3.94 -1.72 -11.24
C ALA A 142 3.68 -2.71 -12.39
N LEU A 143 2.66 -3.55 -12.28
CA LEU A 143 2.25 -4.48 -13.33
C LEU A 143 1.77 -3.74 -14.58
N LEU A 144 0.95 -2.69 -14.42
CA LEU A 144 0.46 -1.87 -15.52
C LEU A 144 1.60 -1.21 -16.29
N ALA A 145 2.50 -0.54 -15.57
CA ALA A 145 3.64 0.15 -16.17
C ALA A 145 4.54 -0.84 -16.92
N THR A 146 4.81 -2.01 -16.32
CA THR A 146 5.65 -3.05 -16.93
C THR A 146 4.99 -3.63 -18.18
N GLY A 147 3.70 -4.01 -18.10
CA GLY A 147 2.96 -4.57 -19.22
C GLY A 147 2.83 -3.61 -20.40
N LEU A 148 2.53 -2.32 -20.14
CA LEU A 148 2.42 -1.29 -21.17
C LEU A 148 3.78 -0.95 -21.81
N ALA A 149 4.84 -0.85 -21.01
CA ALA A 149 6.19 -0.57 -21.51
C ALA A 149 6.68 -1.68 -22.45
N LEU A 150 6.51 -2.95 -22.04
CA LEU A 150 6.91 -4.10 -22.86
C LEU A 150 6.01 -4.26 -24.10
N SER A 151 4.72 -3.95 -24.00
CA SER A 151 3.81 -4.00 -25.16
C SER A 151 4.18 -2.93 -26.20
N ARG A 152 4.45 -1.70 -25.76
CA ARG A 152 4.93 -0.62 -26.64
C ARG A 152 6.28 -0.96 -27.28
N TRP A 153 7.18 -1.57 -26.51
CA TRP A 153 8.47 -2.05 -27.02
C TRP A 153 8.28 -3.03 -28.18
N GLN A 154 7.47 -4.07 -27.98
CA GLN A 154 7.22 -5.09 -28.99
C GLN A 154 6.53 -4.55 -30.24
N GLY A 155 5.63 -3.57 -30.09
CA GLY A 155 4.96 -2.93 -31.21
C GLY A 155 5.93 -2.16 -32.12
N ARG A 156 6.99 -1.58 -31.56
CA ARG A 156 7.96 -0.75 -32.30
C ARG A 156 9.07 -1.56 -32.95
N TYR A 157 9.52 -2.63 -32.31
CA TYR A 157 10.73 -3.37 -32.73
C TYR A 157 10.44 -4.83 -33.14
N GLY A 158 9.21 -5.30 -33.00
CA GLY A 158 8.84 -6.70 -33.21
C GLY A 158 9.17 -7.59 -32.01
N VAL A 159 8.58 -8.79 -31.97
CA VAL A 159 8.58 -9.65 -30.78
C VAL A 159 9.93 -10.35 -30.54
N ARG A 160 10.75 -10.50 -31.58
CA ARG A 160 12.09 -11.12 -31.50
C ARG A 160 13.21 -10.12 -31.29
N ALA A 161 12.95 -8.82 -31.37
CA ALA A 161 13.97 -7.81 -31.14
C ALA A 161 14.18 -7.65 -29.64
N GLU A 162 15.21 -8.33 -29.16
CA GLU A 162 15.80 -8.06 -27.87
C GLU A 162 16.08 -6.56 -27.74
N PRO A 163 15.56 -5.87 -26.70
CA PRO A 163 15.81 -4.46 -26.57
C PRO A 163 17.30 -4.17 -26.48
N PRO A 164 17.81 -3.13 -27.16
CA PRO A 164 19.20 -2.74 -26.98
C PRO A 164 19.42 -2.40 -25.49
N PRO A 165 20.62 -2.67 -24.95
CA PRO A 165 20.88 -2.52 -23.52
C PRO A 165 20.52 -1.13 -22.97
N ARG A 166 20.71 -0.07 -23.77
CA ARG A 166 20.31 1.30 -23.40
C ARG A 166 18.83 1.41 -23.05
N THR A 167 17.92 0.82 -23.84
CA THR A 167 16.50 0.93 -23.53
C THR A 167 16.11 0.11 -22.31
N ARG A 168 16.72 -1.07 -22.11
CA ARG A 168 16.52 -1.84 -20.87
C ARG A 168 16.97 -1.06 -19.65
N ALA A 169 18.10 -0.37 -19.74
CA ALA A 169 18.61 0.49 -18.68
C ALA A 169 17.64 1.63 -18.35
N ILE A 170 17.12 2.33 -19.37
CA ILE A 170 16.16 3.43 -19.20
C ILE A 170 14.86 2.90 -18.58
N ALA A 171 14.32 1.79 -19.08
CA ALA A 171 13.09 1.20 -18.55
C ALA A 171 13.24 0.75 -17.09
N ALA A 172 14.37 0.11 -16.76
CA ALA A 172 14.68 -0.30 -15.40
C ALA A 172 14.86 0.92 -14.47
N LEU A 173 15.53 1.98 -14.93
CA LEU A 173 15.67 3.22 -14.17
C LEU A 173 14.31 3.90 -13.95
N ALA A 174 13.46 3.98 -14.98
CA ALA A 174 12.12 4.54 -14.85
C ALA A 174 11.28 3.74 -13.85
N CYS A 175 11.35 2.41 -13.89
CA CYS A 175 10.71 1.53 -12.90
C CYS A 175 11.20 1.83 -11.48
N ALA A 176 12.52 1.97 -11.29
CA ALA A 176 13.12 2.31 -10.00
C ALA A 176 12.64 3.67 -9.50
N VAL A 177 12.58 4.69 -10.37
CA VAL A 177 12.12 6.04 -10.01
C VAL A 177 10.63 6.02 -9.65
N ILE A 178 9.78 5.39 -10.46
CA ILE A 178 8.33 5.27 -10.20
C ILE A 178 8.10 4.53 -8.88
N TRP A 179 8.85 3.45 -8.63
CA TRP A 179 8.82 2.76 -7.35
C TRP A 179 9.20 3.75 -6.25
N GLN A 180 10.40 4.32 -6.23
CA GLN A 180 10.81 5.17 -5.10
C GLN A 180 9.88 6.36 -4.86
N LEU A 181 9.45 7.07 -5.91
CA LEU A 181 8.54 8.21 -5.77
C LEU A 181 7.12 7.79 -5.38
N GLY A 182 6.56 6.77 -6.02
CA GLY A 182 5.22 6.26 -5.71
C GLY A 182 5.15 5.71 -4.29
N GLY A 183 6.19 5.02 -3.86
CA GLY A 183 6.36 4.57 -2.49
C GLY A 183 6.47 5.69 -1.51
N ALA A 184 7.33 6.68 -1.76
CA ALA A 184 7.48 7.82 -0.89
C ALA A 184 6.16 8.57 -0.69
N LEU A 185 5.36 8.73 -1.75
CA LEU A 185 4.02 9.31 -1.68
C LEU A 185 3.06 8.45 -0.85
N VAL A 186 3.02 7.14 -1.11
CA VAL A 186 2.20 6.18 -0.36
C VAL A 186 2.55 6.19 1.14
N TRP A 187 3.83 6.14 1.45
CA TRP A 187 4.34 6.17 2.82
C TRP A 187 4.07 7.51 3.49
N SER A 188 4.33 8.62 2.79
CA SER A 188 4.05 9.96 3.30
C SER A 188 2.56 10.12 3.63
N HIS A 189 1.67 9.71 2.72
CA HIS A 189 0.23 9.72 2.97
C HIS A 189 -0.15 8.84 4.17
N TYR A 190 0.36 7.62 4.24
CA TYR A 190 0.09 6.72 5.36
C TYR A 190 0.55 7.30 6.71
N LEU A 191 1.80 7.78 6.78
CA LEU A 191 2.38 8.34 8.01
C LEU A 191 1.71 9.65 8.41
N HIS A 192 1.22 10.45 7.46
CA HIS A 192 0.48 11.67 7.75
C HIS A 192 -0.90 11.40 8.37
N HIS A 193 -1.60 10.36 7.90
CA HIS A 193 -2.95 10.04 8.37
C HIS A 193 -3.00 9.06 9.54
N GLN A 194 -1.95 8.27 9.75
CA GLN A 194 -1.89 7.29 10.83
C GLN A 194 -1.10 7.87 12.01
N PRO A 195 -1.73 8.34 13.10
CA PRO A 195 -0.98 8.81 14.26
C PRO A 195 -0.23 7.65 14.92
N PRO A 196 0.95 7.91 15.50
CA PRO A 196 1.70 6.91 16.26
C PRO A 196 0.91 6.38 17.47
N PRO A 197 1.24 5.19 18.00
CA PRO A 197 2.26 4.27 17.50
C PRO A 197 1.85 3.53 16.22
N TYR A 198 2.79 3.37 15.29
CA TYR A 198 2.60 2.63 14.05
C TYR A 198 2.57 1.11 14.30
N PRO A 199 1.78 0.34 13.52
CA PRO A 199 1.81 -1.11 13.62
C PRO A 199 3.19 -1.66 13.21
N TRP A 200 3.64 -2.74 13.85
CA TRP A 200 4.97 -3.35 13.60
C TRP A 200 5.22 -3.70 12.13
N THR A 201 4.15 -3.99 11.38
CA THR A 201 4.22 -4.28 9.94
C THR A 201 4.84 -3.14 9.16
N VAL A 202 4.68 -1.88 9.59
CA VAL A 202 5.33 -0.72 8.96
C VAL A 202 6.85 -0.86 9.00
N TRP A 203 7.40 -1.28 10.14
CA TRP A 203 8.84 -1.44 10.33
C TRP A 203 9.44 -2.59 9.53
N VAL A 204 8.62 -3.56 9.11
CA VAL A 204 9.06 -4.65 8.22
C VAL A 204 8.85 -4.30 6.76
N VAL A 205 7.70 -3.70 6.42
CA VAL A 205 7.35 -3.40 5.03
C VAL A 205 8.16 -2.22 4.50
N LEU A 206 8.47 -1.19 5.31
CA LEU A 206 9.23 -0.02 4.87
C LEU A 206 10.66 -0.38 4.39
N PRO A 207 11.46 -1.18 5.12
CA PRO A 207 12.76 -1.64 4.62
C PRO A 207 12.64 -2.55 3.40
N LEU A 208 11.73 -3.52 3.42
CA LEU A 208 11.50 -4.40 2.27
C LEU A 208 11.13 -3.62 1.02
N TYR A 209 10.32 -2.57 1.19
CA TYR A 209 9.95 -1.64 0.15
C TYR A 209 11.17 -0.91 -0.44
N GLY A 210 11.99 -0.32 0.43
CA GLY A 210 13.22 0.37 0.03
C GLY A 210 14.18 -0.55 -0.73
N LEU A 211 14.40 -1.76 -0.22
CA LEU A 211 15.23 -2.80 -0.84
C LEU A 211 14.66 -3.28 -2.18
N GLY A 212 13.34 -3.46 -2.28
CA GLY A 212 12.68 -3.84 -3.52
C GLY A 212 12.93 -2.85 -4.66
N GLY A 213 13.02 -1.55 -4.34
CA GLY A 213 13.37 -0.50 -5.29
C GLY A 213 14.82 -0.49 -5.75
N LEU A 214 15.74 -1.15 -5.02
CA LEU A 214 17.14 -1.28 -5.43
C LEU A 214 17.33 -2.32 -6.54
N VAL A 215 16.45 -3.31 -6.66
CA VAL A 215 16.50 -4.33 -7.72
C VAL A 215 16.44 -3.72 -9.12
N PRO A 216 15.42 -2.92 -9.50
CA PRO A 216 15.38 -2.30 -10.82
C PRO A 216 16.54 -1.32 -11.03
N LEU A 217 17.03 -0.66 -9.98
CA LEU A 217 18.21 0.20 -10.06
C LEU A 217 19.48 -0.59 -10.39
N ALA A 218 19.72 -1.72 -9.72
CA ALA A 218 20.84 -2.60 -9.99
C ALA A 218 20.80 -3.16 -11.42
N ILE A 219 19.60 -3.53 -11.90
CA ILE A 219 19.37 -3.95 -13.29
C ILE A 219 19.69 -2.81 -14.26
N ALA A 220 19.26 -1.58 -13.97
CA ALA A 220 19.55 -0.41 -14.79
C ALA A 220 21.05 -0.14 -14.91
N LEU A 221 21.76 -0.20 -13.77
CA LEU A 221 23.22 -0.03 -13.71
C LEU A 221 23.95 -1.13 -14.49
N ARG A 222 23.50 -2.39 -14.37
CA ARG A 222 24.07 -3.50 -15.14
C ARG A 222 23.94 -3.27 -16.64
N PHE A 223 22.75 -2.90 -17.13
CA PHE A 223 22.55 -2.65 -18.56
C PHE A 223 23.29 -1.40 -19.06
N ALA A 224 23.42 -0.36 -18.23
CA ALA A 224 24.24 0.81 -18.57
C ALA A 224 25.72 0.44 -18.73
N ARG A 225 26.26 -0.45 -17.87
CA ARG A 225 27.63 -0.96 -18.01
C ARG A 225 27.83 -1.76 -19.29
N LEU A 226 26.89 -2.65 -19.62
CA LEU A 226 26.93 -3.43 -20.87
C LEU A 226 26.93 -2.51 -22.10
N HIS A 227 26.10 -1.47 -22.11
CA HIS A 227 26.07 -0.51 -23.22
C HIS A 227 27.41 0.23 -23.41
N ARG A 228 28.07 0.62 -22.31
CA ARG A 228 29.39 1.26 -22.37
C ARG A 228 30.47 0.32 -22.89
N ALA A 229 30.41 -0.97 -22.54
CA ALA A 229 31.36 -1.97 -23.02
C ALA A 229 31.24 -2.17 -24.53
N GLN A 230 30.02 -2.27 -25.07
CA GLN A 230 29.78 -2.43 -26.52
C GLN A 230 30.30 -1.25 -27.35
N ARG A 231 30.15 -0.01 -26.85
CA ARG A 231 30.68 1.19 -27.53
C ARG A 231 32.21 1.23 -27.61
N ARG A 232 32.94 0.52 -26.74
CA ARG A 232 34.41 0.50 -26.74
C ARG A 232 34.99 -0.45 -27.78
N THR A 233 34.18 -1.39 -28.27
CA THR A 233 34.61 -2.44 -29.20
C THR A 233 34.27 -2.14 -30.66
N GLU A 234 33.52 -1.08 -30.93
CA GLU A 234 33.26 -0.63 -32.30
C GLU A 234 34.48 0.14 -32.80
N PRO A 235 35.20 -0.35 -33.84
CA PRO A 235 36.32 0.39 -34.41
C PRO A 235 35.80 1.67 -35.05
N THR A 236 36.43 2.79 -34.69
CA THR A 236 36.19 4.13 -35.27
C THR A 236 36.65 4.20 -36.72
#